data_AF-A0A0S9S765-F1
#
_entry.id   AF-A0A0S9S765-F1
#
_cell.length_a   1.000
_cell.length_b   1.000
_cell.length_c   1.000
_cell.angle_alpha   90.00
_cell.angle_beta   90.00
_cell.angle_gamma   90.00
#
_symmetry.space_group_name_H-M   'P 1'
#
loop_
_entity.id
_entity.type
_entity.pdbx_description
1 polymer ?
#
loop_
_entity_poly.entity_id
_entity_poly.type
_entity_poly.pdbx_seq_one_letter_code
_entity_poly.pdbx_strand_id
1 'polypeptide(L)'
;MSNVVPFLRRPPAPAVVVTDVVAVADDLFALLEQLEIVSARAAAMGRPAREVERTVQNLLDAVTAVERALDCIGEGDEAGQA
;
A
#
# COMPACT_ATOMS: atom_id res chain seq x y z
N MET A 1 41.70 2.71 9.53
CA MET A 1 41.33 2.49 8.11
C MET A 1 39.92 3.05 7.92
N SER A 2 39.76 4.08 7.09
CA SER A 2 38.49 4.81 6.91
C SER A 2 37.67 4.16 5.81
N ASN A 3 36.56 3.52 6.18
CA ASN A 3 35.59 3.01 5.21
C ASN A 3 34.61 4.13 4.88
N VAL A 4 34.89 4.86 3.81
CA VAL A 4 33.94 5.82 3.24
C VAL A 4 32.84 5.00 2.56
N VAL A 5 31.65 5.00 3.14
CA VAL A 5 30.46 4.45 2.48
C VAL A 5 30.04 5.46 1.41
N PRO A 6 30.09 5.13 0.10
CA PRO A 6 29.62 6.04 -0.91
C PRO A 6 28.12 6.25 -0.71
N PHE A 7 27.69 7.52 -0.64
CA PHE A 7 26.28 7.87 -0.60
C PHE A 7 25.59 7.25 -1.82
N LEU A 8 24.83 6.17 -1.58
CA LEU A 8 23.93 5.59 -2.58
C LEU A 8 22.99 6.72 -3.00
N ARG A 9 23.14 7.21 -4.23
CA ARG A 9 22.26 8.24 -4.78
C ARG A 9 20.84 7.72 -4.66
N ARG A 10 20.01 8.43 -3.88
CA ARG A 10 18.56 8.20 -3.86
C ARG A 10 18.07 8.25 -5.31
N PRO A 11 17.37 7.22 -5.81
CA PRO A 11 16.76 7.29 -7.13
C PRO A 11 15.94 8.58 -7.23
N PRO A 12 15.97 9.29 -8.37
CA PRO A 12 15.13 10.46 -8.55
C PRO A 12 13.68 10.07 -8.28
N ALA A 13 12.99 10.85 -7.46
CA ALA A 13 11.56 10.64 -7.24
C ALA A 13 10.86 10.69 -8.61
N PRO A 14 9.92 9.77 -8.89
CA PRO A 14 9.17 9.83 -10.13
C PRO A 14 8.51 11.20 -10.27
N ALA A 15 8.49 11.73 -11.50
CA ALA A 15 7.85 13.01 -11.77
C ALA A 15 6.39 12.93 -11.30
N VAL A 16 5.98 13.91 -10.48
CA VAL A 16 4.60 14.02 -10.02
C VAL A 16 3.75 14.39 -11.22
N VAL A 17 3.04 13.40 -11.77
CA VAL A 17 1.98 13.63 -12.74
C VAL A 17 0.74 14.00 -11.94
N VAL A 18 0.09 15.11 -12.28
CA VAL A 18 -1.23 15.42 -11.73
C VAL A 18 -2.19 14.36 -12.26
N THR A 19 -2.68 13.49 -11.36
CA THR A 19 -3.56 12.37 -11.69
C THR A 19 -4.96 12.67 -11.16
N ASP A 20 -5.98 12.21 -11.89
CA ASP A 20 -7.38 12.31 -11.48
C ASP A 20 -7.65 11.49 -10.21
N VAL A 21 -8.48 12.02 -9.32
CA VAL A 21 -8.93 11.37 -8.09
C VAL A 21 -9.56 10.02 -8.39
N VAL A 22 -10.35 9.93 -9.47
CA VAL A 22 -10.99 8.68 -9.92
C VAL A 22 -9.94 7.62 -10.26
N ALA A 23 -8.89 8.00 -10.98
CA ALA A 23 -7.82 7.06 -11.34
C ALA A 23 -7.06 6.56 -10.09
N VAL A 24 -6.84 7.41 -9.09
CA VAL A 24 -6.23 7.00 -7.82
C VAL A 24 -7.17 6.06 -7.04
N ALA A 25 -8.47 6.33 -7.02
CA ALA A 25 -9.44 5.45 -6.37
C ALA A 25 -9.48 4.07 -7.05
N ASP A 26 -9.50 4.02 -8.39
CA ASP A 26 -9.43 2.77 -9.17
C ASP A 26 -8.17 1.96 -8.84
N ASP A 27 -7.00 2.63 -8.77
CA ASP A 27 -5.74 1.98 -8.38
C ASP A 27 -5.79 1.41 -6.95
N LEU A 28 -6.42 2.12 -6.01
CA LEU A 28 -6.59 1.65 -4.64
C LEU A 28 -7.56 0.46 -4.53
N PHE A 29 -8.64 0.44 -5.32
CA PHE A 29 -9.52 -0.73 -5.41
C PHE A 29 -8.80 -1.94 -5.99
N ALA A 30 -8.03 -1.76 -7.06
CA ALA A 30 -7.21 -2.83 -7.63
C ALA A 30 -6.17 -3.35 -6.62
N LEU A 31 -5.62 -2.48 -5.77
CA LEU A 31 -4.71 -2.88 -4.70
C LEU A 31 -5.42 -3.71 -3.62
N LEU A 32 -6.66 -3.38 -3.26
CA LEU A 32 -7.45 -4.18 -2.30
C LEU A 32 -7.71 -5.60 -2.83
N GLU A 33 -8.10 -5.75 -4.09
CA GLU A 33 -8.28 -7.06 -4.73
C GLU A 33 -6.99 -7.88 -4.69
N GLN A 34 -5.85 -7.24 -4.99
CA GLN A 34 -4.55 -7.89 -4.95
C GLN A 34 -4.16 -8.30 -3.52
N LEU A 35 -4.46 -7.47 -2.51
CA LEU A 35 -4.20 -7.78 -1.10
C LEU A 35 -5.03 -8.97 -0.60
N GLU A 36 -6.28 -9.12 -1.05
CA GLU A 36 -7.10 -10.29 -0.75
C GLU A 36 -6.45 -11.57 -1.28
N ILE A 37 -6.07 -11.57 -2.56
CA ILE A 37 -5.42 -12.73 -3.22
C ILE A 37 -4.11 -13.07 -2.51
N VAL A 38 -3.29 -12.06 -2.19
CA VAL A 38 -2.01 -12.27 -1.51
C VAL A 38 -2.22 -12.80 -0.08
N SER A 39 -3.26 -12.34 0.63
CA SER A 39 -3.59 -12.82 1.97
C SER A 39 -3.99 -14.29 1.98
N ALA A 40 -4.81 -14.72 1.02
CA ALA A 40 -5.17 -16.12 0.84
C ALA A 40 -3.93 -17.00 0.55
N ARG A 41 -3.01 -16.52 -0.30
CA ARG A 41 -1.76 -17.21 -0.59
C ARG A 41 -0.80 -17.22 0.60
N ALA A 42 -0.76 -16.14 1.37
CA ALA A 42 0.04 -16.02 2.59
C ALA A 42 -0.39 -17.06 3.64
N ALA A 43 -1.69 -17.26 3.81
CA ALA A 43 -2.25 -18.30 4.68
C ALA A 43 -1.83 -19.73 4.26
N ALA A 44 -1.54 -19.94 2.98
CA ALA A 44 -1.17 -21.24 2.41
C ALA A 44 0.35 -21.46 2.23
N MET A 45 1.22 -20.60 2.78
CA MET A 45 2.68 -20.64 2.52
C MET A 45 3.42 -21.88 3.06
N GLY A 46 2.78 -22.75 3.86
CA GLY A 46 3.45 -23.91 4.46
C GLY A 46 4.60 -23.54 5.42
N ARG A 47 4.54 -22.33 6.00
CA ARG A 47 5.51 -21.79 6.97
C ARG A 47 5.06 -22.08 8.41
N PRO A 48 5.92 -21.91 9.42
CA PRO A 48 5.50 -22.02 10.82
C PRO A 48 4.29 -21.13 11.13
N ALA A 49 3.33 -21.63 11.92
CA ALA A 49 2.05 -20.95 12.18
C ALA A 49 2.20 -19.49 12.61
N ARG A 50 3.13 -19.20 13.54
CA ARG A 50 3.41 -17.82 13.99
C ARG A 50 3.89 -16.88 12.89
N GLU A 51 4.66 -17.39 11.93
CA GLU A 51 5.11 -16.58 10.79
C GLU A 51 3.94 -16.29 9.84
N VAL A 52 3.08 -17.28 9.60
CA VAL A 52 1.86 -17.12 8.79
C VAL A 52 0.91 -16.12 9.43
N GLU A 53 0.58 -16.29 10.72
CA GLU A 53 -0.27 -15.37 11.49
C GLU A 53 0.23 -13.93 11.41
N ARG A 54 1.53 -13.73 11.64
CA ARG A 54 2.13 -12.39 11.58
C ARG A 54 2.08 -11.80 10.18
N THR A 55 2.31 -12.61 9.15
CA THR A 55 2.25 -12.15 7.76
C THR A 55 0.83 -11.77 7.38
N VAL A 56 -0.15 -12.61 7.71
CA VAL A 56 -1.57 -12.33 7.47
C VAL A 56 -2.02 -11.07 8.20
N GLN A 57 -1.62 -10.89 9.46
CA GLN A 57 -1.96 -9.69 10.22
C GLN A 57 -1.42 -8.42 9.54
N ASN A 58 -0.15 -8.41 9.12
CA ASN A 58 0.42 -7.26 8.41
C ASN A 58 -0.33 -6.94 7.10
N LEU A 59 -0.84 -7.96 6.41
CA LEU A 59 -1.63 -7.78 5.19
C LEU A 59 -3.02 -7.21 5.49
N LEU A 60 -3.66 -7.66 6.57
CA LEU A 60 -4.93 -7.09 7.03
C LEU A 60 -4.76 -5.63 7.48
N ASP A 61 -3.66 -5.32 8.17
CA ASP A 61 -3.34 -3.94 8.56
C ASP A 61 -3.14 -3.06 7.31
N ALA A 62 -2.56 -3.61 6.23
CA ALA A 62 -2.43 -2.91 4.95
C ALA A 62 -3.79 -2.68 4.27
N VAL A 63 -4.71 -3.65 4.31
CA VAL A 63 -6.10 -3.48 3.82
C VAL A 63 -6.75 -2.30 4.54
N THR A 64 -6.73 -2.27 5.88
CA THR A 64 -7.29 -1.18 6.67
C THR A 64 -6.65 0.18 6.34
N ALA A 65 -5.36 0.21 6.04
CA ALA A 65 -4.69 1.44 5.64
C ALA A 65 -5.15 1.94 4.25
N VAL A 66 -5.42 1.03 3.31
CA VAL A 66 -5.92 1.36 1.97
C VAL A 66 -7.38 1.81 2.03
N GLU A 67 -8.22 1.13 2.81
CA GLU A 67 -9.62 1.55 3.04
C GLU A 67 -9.68 2.99 3.59
N ARG A 68 -8.86 3.30 4.60
CA ARG A 68 -8.77 4.67 5.12
C ARG A 68 -8.30 5.68 4.07
N ALA A 69 -7.41 5.30 3.17
CA ALA A 69 -6.97 6.18 2.09
C ALA A 69 -8.13 6.48 1.11
N LEU A 70 -8.95 5.47 0.78
CA LEU A 70 -10.17 5.64 -0.01
C LEU A 70 -11.18 6.55 0.69
N ASP A 71 -11.42 6.36 1.98
CA ASP A 71 -12.31 7.22 2.78
C ASP A 71 -11.85 8.69 2.73
N CYS A 72 -10.56 8.94 2.99
CA CYS A 72 -10.00 10.30 2.93
C CYS A 72 -10.11 10.94 1.54
N ILE A 73 -10.01 10.15 0.48
CA ILE A 73 -10.16 10.64 -0.90
C ILE A 73 -11.63 10.98 -1.19
N GLY A 74 -12.57 10.14 -0.74
CA GLY A 74 -14.01 10.36 -0.90
C GLY A 74 -14.50 11.61 -0.15
N GLU A 75 -14.03 11.83 1.08
CA GLU A 75 -14.40 13.00 1.90
C GLU A 75 -13.91 14.34 1.31
N GLY A 76 -12.80 14.32 0.55
CA GLY A 76 -12.24 15.52 -0.09
C GLY A 76 -13.09 16.10 -1.21
N ASP A 77 -13.87 15.27 -1.91
CA ASP A 77 -14.80 15.71 -2.96
C ASP A 77 -16.03 16.41 -2.35
N GLU A 78 -16.54 15.92 -1.22
CA GLU A 78 -17.69 16.53 -0.52
C GLU A 78 -17.34 17.90 0.08
N ALA A 79 -16.10 18.09 0.57
CA ALA A 79 -15.65 19.36 1.15
C ALA A 79 -15.39 20.47 0.10
N GLY A 80 -15.15 20.10 -1.18
CA GLY A 80 -14.93 21.05 -2.28
C GLY A 80 -16.21 21.56 -2.95
N GLN A 81 -17.37 20.96 -2.62
CA GLN A 81 -18.68 21.29 -3.18
C GLN A 81 -19.55 22.16 -2.24
N ALA A 82 -19.02 22.58 -1.08
CA ALA A 82 -19.66 23.46 -0.10
C ALA A 82 -19.20 24.92 -0.23
#